data_AF-A0A3D4PIQ5-F1
#
_entry.id   AF-A0A3D4PIQ5-F1
#
_cell.length_a   1.000
_cell.length_b   1.000
_cell.length_c   1.000
_cell.angle_alpha   90.00
_cell.angle_beta   90.00
_cell.angle_gamma   90.00
#
_symmetry.space_group_name_H-M   'P 1'
#
loop_
_entity.id
_entity.type
_entity.pdbx_description
1 polymer ?
#
loop_
_entity_poly.entity_id
_entity_poly.type
_entity_poly.pdbx_seq_one_letter_code
_entity_poly.pdbx_strand_id
1 'polypeptide(L)'
;MGTVSGVLKIDNKEFSSGEIHLTSVDQGAGASANLTAGGAFQIDGKLPVGDYKVYITKPSLGDVPPSEDGNPELRQPLKDVAKKYQSEATTDKVVTVSEGANTLDVELTP
;
A
#
# COMPACT_ATOMS: atom_id res chain seq x y z
N MET A 1 -14.32 -14.44 3.96
CA MET A 1 -13.28 -13.38 4.17
C MET A 1 -12.02 -13.77 3.40
N GLY A 2 -11.25 -12.79 2.92
CA GLY A 2 -10.03 -13.00 2.13
C GLY A 2 -8.78 -12.45 2.82
N THR A 3 -7.67 -13.18 2.74
CA THR A 3 -6.33 -12.67 3.04
C THR A 3 -5.76 -12.02 1.79
N VAL A 4 -5.12 -10.87 1.95
CA VAL A 4 -4.56 -10.09 0.84
C VAL A 4 -3.05 -10.02 1.00
N SER A 5 -2.36 -10.43 -0.06
CA SER A 5 -0.91 -10.37 -0.19
C SER A 5 -0.57 -9.97 -1.61
N GLY A 6 0.61 -9.41 -1.83
CA GLY A 6 0.93 -8.92 -3.16
C GLY A 6 2.27 -8.24 -3.26
N VAL A 7 2.50 -7.68 -4.44
CA VAL A 7 3.63 -6.81 -4.73
C VAL A 7 3.12 -5.50 -5.31
N LEU A 8 3.74 -4.41 -4.90
CA LEU A 8 3.47 -3.07 -5.36
C LEU A 8 4.67 -2.55 -6.14
N LYS A 9 4.41 -2.07 -7.35
CA LYS A 9 5.40 -1.47 -8.24
C LYS A 9 4.97 -0.05 -8.59
N ILE A 10 5.92 0.87 -8.62
CA ILE A 10 5.71 2.24 -9.07
C ILE A 10 6.54 2.43 -10.32
N ASP A 11 5.91 2.78 -11.45
CA ASP A 11 6.61 2.96 -12.73
C ASP A 11 7.45 1.72 -13.13
N ASN A 12 6.87 0.53 -12.95
CA ASN A 12 7.53 -0.78 -13.13
C ASN A 12 8.75 -1.03 -12.20
N LYS A 13 8.98 -0.14 -11.22
CA LYS A 13 10.07 -0.22 -10.24
C LYS A 13 9.55 -0.74 -8.90
N GLU A 14 10.36 -1.57 -8.26
CA GLU A 14 10.09 -2.07 -6.91
C GLU A 14 10.00 -0.91 -5.92
N PHE A 15 8.96 -0.89 -5.09
CA PHE A 15 8.73 0.22 -4.17
C PHE A 15 8.46 -0.29 -2.74
N SER A 16 9.44 -0.05 -1.86
CA SER A 16 9.47 -0.57 -0.50
C SER A 16 9.42 0.51 0.59
N SER A 17 9.31 1.78 0.21
CA SER A 17 9.43 2.91 1.16
C SER A 17 8.09 3.43 1.69
N GLY A 18 6.95 2.79 1.38
CA GLY A 18 5.62 3.26 1.76
C GLY A 18 4.80 2.29 2.60
N GLU A 19 3.59 2.70 2.95
CA GLU A 19 2.55 1.84 3.51
C GLU A 19 1.37 1.80 2.54
N ILE A 20 0.93 0.59 2.18
CA ILE A 20 -0.25 0.40 1.34
C ILE A 20 -1.49 0.36 2.22
N HIS A 21 -2.52 1.08 1.82
CA HIS A 21 -3.83 1.10 2.45
C HIS A 21 -4.88 0.63 1.46
N LEU A 22 -5.79 -0.20 1.97
CA LEU A 22 -6.95 -0.73 1.27
C LEU A 22 -8.20 -0.32 2.04
N THR A 23 -9.02 0.54 1.44
CA THR A 23 -10.31 0.94 2.02
C THR A 23 -11.46 0.37 1.20
N SER A 24 -12.34 -0.40 1.84
CA SER A 24 -13.52 -0.99 1.22
C SER A 24 -14.42 0.12 0.68
N VAL A 25 -14.77 0.03 -0.60
CA VAL A 25 -15.67 0.99 -1.26
C VAL A 25 -17.06 0.93 -0.64
N ASP A 26 -17.52 -0.27 -0.26
CA ASP A 26 -18.88 -0.52 0.19
C ASP A 26 -19.02 -0.40 1.72
N GLN A 27 -18.03 -0.89 2.46
CA GLN A 27 -18.11 -1.01 3.92
C GLN A 27 -17.35 0.07 4.68
N GLY A 28 -16.48 0.85 4.01
CA GLY A 28 -15.57 1.80 4.66
C GLY A 28 -14.53 1.15 5.58
N ALA A 29 -14.43 -0.18 5.60
CA ALA A 29 -13.43 -0.92 6.35
C ALA A 29 -12.05 -0.73 5.70
N GLY A 30 -11.08 -0.23 6.46
CA GLY A 30 -9.71 -0.02 6.03
C GLY A 30 -8.74 -1.05 6.61
N ALA A 31 -7.78 -1.49 5.83
CA ALA A 31 -6.60 -2.18 6.32
C ALA A 31 -5.33 -1.59 5.69
N SER A 32 -4.21 -1.65 6.40
CA SER A 32 -2.93 -1.21 5.88
C SER A 32 -1.83 -2.23 6.14
N ALA A 33 -0.78 -2.16 5.33
CA ALA A 33 0.41 -2.98 5.47
C ALA A 33 1.65 -2.21 5.05
N ASN A 34 2.73 -2.39 5.79
CA ASN A 34 4.03 -1.85 5.39
C ASN A 34 4.58 -2.62 4.19
N LEU A 35 5.13 -1.88 3.24
CA LEU A 35 5.85 -2.48 2.12
C LEU A 35 7.21 -2.95 2.60
N THR A 36 7.59 -4.14 2.13
CA THR A 36 8.89 -4.75 2.41
C THR A 36 9.81 -4.60 1.19
N ALA A 37 11.08 -5.00 1.33
CA ALA A 37 12.05 -4.98 0.24
C ALA A 37 11.49 -5.68 -1.01
N GLY A 38 11.60 -5.04 -2.19
CA GLY A 38 10.99 -5.53 -3.44
C GLY A 38 9.52 -5.12 -3.65
N GLY A 39 8.93 -4.37 -2.71
CA GLY A 39 7.55 -3.90 -2.77
C GLY A 39 6.50 -4.94 -2.41
N ALA A 40 6.90 -6.05 -1.80
CA ALA A 40 5.95 -7.03 -1.29
C ALA A 40 5.19 -6.48 -0.07
N PHE A 41 3.89 -6.76 0.00
CA PHE A 41 3.03 -6.42 1.12
C PHE A 41 2.13 -7.58 1.50
N GLN A 42 1.74 -7.62 2.77
CA GLN A 42 0.75 -8.56 3.28
C GLN A 42 -0.12 -7.85 4.31
N ILE A 43 -1.43 -7.86 4.06
CA ILE A 43 -2.41 -7.29 4.99
C ILE A 43 -2.54 -8.22 6.19
N ASP A 44 -2.32 -7.67 7.38
CA ASP A 44 -2.53 -8.42 8.62
C ASP A 44 -4.04 -8.55 8.88
N GLY A 45 -4.48 -9.78 9.09
CA GLY A 45 -5.89 -10.11 9.26
C GLY A 45 -6.62 -10.50 7.96
N LYS A 46 -7.94 -10.61 8.07
CA LYS A 46 -8.82 -11.02 6.97
C LYS A 46 -9.70 -9.85 6.57
N LEU A 47 -9.66 -9.49 5.31
CA LEU A 47 -10.54 -8.49 4.72
C LEU A 47 -11.87 -9.13 4.30
N PRO A 48 -13.02 -8.47 4.48
CA PRO A 48 -14.26 -8.89 3.85
C PRO A 48 -14.12 -8.88 2.32
N VAL A 49 -14.88 -9.74 1.65
CA VAL A 49 -14.87 -9.78 0.18
C VAL A 49 -15.56 -8.56 -0.38
N GLY A 50 -15.02 -8.04 -1.49
CA GLY A 50 -15.53 -6.82 -2.14
C GLY A 50 -14.41 -6.00 -2.75
N ASP A 51 -14.77 -4.80 -3.20
CA ASP A 51 -13.86 -3.87 -3.86
C ASP A 51 -13.21 -2.90 -2.87
N TYR A 52 -11.91 -2.71 -3.02
CA TYR A 52 -11.08 -1.89 -2.14
C TYR A 52 -10.29 -0.86 -2.94
N LYS A 53 -10.36 0.39 -2.52
CA LYS A 53 -9.49 1.45 -3.04
C LYS A 53 -8.10 1.30 -2.47
N VAL A 54 -7.11 1.31 -3.35
CA VAL A 54 -5.69 1.21 -2.98
C VAL A 54 -5.05 2.58 -3.03
N TYR A 55 -4.41 2.97 -1.93
CA TYR A 55 -3.63 4.19 -1.86
C TYR A 55 -2.43 3.98 -0.95
N ILE A 56 -1.37 4.73 -1.19
CA ILE A 56 -0.09 4.60 -0.49
C ILE A 56 0.13 5.84 0.37
N THR A 57 0.41 5.63 1.65
CA THR A 57 0.79 6.72 2.54
C THR A 57 2.22 6.53 3.04
N LYS A 58 2.71 7.54 3.76
CA LYS A 58 4.05 7.48 4.34
C LYS A 58 4.03 6.34 5.36
N PRO A 59 5.09 5.52 5.44
CA PRO A 59 5.12 4.45 6.41
C PRO A 59 4.97 5.05 7.81
N SER A 60 4.15 4.42 8.65
CA SER A 60 4.18 4.75 10.07
C SER A 60 5.61 4.52 10.57
N LEU A 61 6.28 5.59 11.00
CA LEU A 61 7.59 5.55 11.63
C LEU A 61 7.42 4.91 13.02
N GLY A 62 7.06 3.63 13.05
CA GLY A 62 7.09 2.84 14.26
C GLY A 62 8.55 2.68 14.67
N ASP A 63 8.96 3.44 15.68
CA ASP A 63 10.21 3.27 16.44
C ASP A 63 11.53 3.22 15.64
N VAL A 64 11.55 3.64 14.37
CA VAL A 64 12.83 3.97 13.72
C VAL A 64 13.34 5.24 14.39
N PRO A 65 14.41 5.19 15.21
CA PRO A 65 15.01 6.40 15.71
C PRO A 65 15.36 7.26 14.48
N PRO A 66 15.31 8.60 14.58
CA PRO A 66 15.91 9.46 13.59
C PRO A 66 17.41 9.21 13.66
N SER A 67 17.91 8.10 13.11
CA SER A 67 19.32 7.88 12.97
C SER A 67 19.81 9.02 12.11
N GLU A 68 20.68 9.83 12.71
CA GLU A 68 21.26 11.07 12.19
C GLU A 68 22.03 10.85 10.87
N ASP A 69 22.17 9.60 10.42
CA ASP A 69 22.63 9.21 9.09
C ASP A 69 21.43 9.13 8.12
N GLY A 70 21.07 10.30 7.59
CA GLY A 70 19.84 10.54 6.87
C GLY A 70 19.71 9.73 5.58
N ASN A 71 18.97 8.62 5.62
CA ASN A 71 18.51 7.96 4.40
C ASN A 71 17.56 8.93 3.67
N PRO A 72 17.97 9.57 2.55
CA PRO A 72 17.20 10.62 1.90
C PRO A 72 15.86 10.11 1.36
N GLU A 73 15.75 8.80 1.17
CA GLU A 73 14.54 8.09 0.76
C GLU A 73 13.45 8.10 1.84
N LEU A 74 13.81 8.11 3.13
CA LEU A 74 12.84 8.23 4.23
C LEU A 74 12.31 9.66 4.41
N ARG A 75 12.99 10.69 3.86
CA ARG A 75 12.51 12.07 3.92
C ARG A 75 11.32 12.31 2.99
N GLN A 76 11.30 11.63 1.84
CA GLN A 76 10.22 11.72 0.86
C GLN A 76 9.93 10.32 0.29
N PRO A 77 9.34 9.43 1.11
CA PRO A 77 9.10 8.04 0.72
C PRO A 77 8.13 7.94 -0.46
N LEU A 78 7.25 8.92 -0.62
CA LEU A 78 6.23 8.95 -1.67
C LEU A 78 6.62 9.83 -2.87
N LYS A 79 7.91 10.20 -3.03
CA LYS A 79 8.32 11.12 -4.10
C LYS A 79 7.99 10.58 -5.50
N ASP A 80 8.10 9.25 -5.67
CA ASP A 80 7.82 8.55 -6.91
C ASP A 80 6.33 8.19 -7.05
N VAL A 81 5.55 8.29 -5.97
CA VAL A 81 4.12 7.97 -5.96
C VAL A 81 3.32 9.19 -6.37
N ALA A 82 2.53 9.06 -7.45
CA ALA A 82 1.63 10.12 -7.89
C ALA A 82 0.68 10.56 -6.76
N LYS A 83 0.42 11.87 -6.64
CA LYS A 83 -0.50 12.41 -5.60
C LYS A 83 -1.89 11.77 -5.63
N LYS A 84 -2.39 11.38 -6.82
CA LYS A 84 -3.64 10.64 -6.99
C LYS A 84 -3.69 9.36 -6.15
N TYR A 85 -2.57 8.65 -6.02
CA TYR A 85 -2.48 7.40 -5.25
C TYR A 85 -2.11 7.62 -3.78
N GLN A 86 -1.98 8.86 -3.32
CA GLN A 86 -1.65 9.16 -1.92
C GLN A 86 -2.88 9.29 -1.02
N SER A 87 -4.10 9.15 -1.56
CA SER A 87 -5.34 9.28 -0.81
C SER A 87 -6.47 8.46 -1.46
N GLU A 88 -7.36 7.89 -0.63
CA GLU A 88 -8.54 7.15 -1.09
C GLU A 88 -9.53 8.00 -1.91
N ALA A 89 -9.52 9.31 -1.72
CA ALA A 89 -10.43 10.24 -2.40
C ALA A 89 -10.02 10.51 -3.85
N THR A 90 -8.73 10.37 -4.16
CA THR A 90 -8.15 10.70 -5.48
C THR A 90 -7.66 9.48 -6.24
N THR A 91 -7.54 8.33 -5.56
CA THR A 91 -7.06 7.11 -6.20
C THR A 91 -8.13 6.54 -7.11
N ASP A 92 -7.73 6.19 -8.33
CA ASP A 92 -8.57 5.41 -9.24
C ASP A 92 -8.32 3.90 -9.09
N LYS A 93 -7.31 3.50 -8.31
CA LYS A 93 -6.92 2.10 -8.17
C LYS A 93 -7.84 1.37 -7.24
N VAL A 94 -8.51 0.36 -7.79
CA VAL A 94 -9.41 -0.53 -7.06
C VAL A 94 -8.95 -1.97 -7.28
N VAL A 95 -8.96 -2.74 -6.21
CA VAL A 95 -8.67 -4.18 -6.22
C VAL A 95 -9.84 -4.93 -5.62
N THR A 96 -10.14 -6.10 -6.17
CA THR A 96 -11.23 -6.94 -5.70
C THR A 96 -10.67 -8.05 -4.82
N VAL A 97 -11.19 -8.17 -3.60
CA VAL A 97 -10.82 -9.22 -2.64
C VAL A 97 -11.89 -10.31 -2.69
N SER A 98 -11.47 -11.52 -3.03
CA SER A 98 -12.29 -12.74 -3.05
C SER A 98 -12.11 -13.55 -1.76
N GLU A 99 -12.94 -14.57 -1.54
CA GLU A 99 -12.75 -15.45 -0.38
C GLU A 99 -11.47 -16.27 -0.50
N GLY A 100 -10.74 -16.42 0.62
CA GLY A 100 -9.48 -17.15 0.64
C GLY A 100 -8.25 -16.28 0.33
N ALA A 101 -7.24 -16.87 -0.31
CA ALA A 101 -5.98 -16.18 -0.60
C ALA A 101 -6.10 -15.31 -1.85
N ASN A 102 -5.80 -14.02 -1.73
CA ASN A 102 -5.73 -13.06 -2.83
C ASN A 102 -4.30 -12.62 -3.02
N THR A 103 -3.79 -12.82 -4.24
CA THR A 103 -2.47 -12.33 -4.66
C THR A 103 -2.70 -11.16 -5.61
N LEU A 104 -2.34 -9.94 -5.18
CA LEU A 104 -2.53 -8.71 -5.94
C LEU A 104 -1.18 -8.23 -6.49
N ASP A 105 -1.11 -8.01 -7.80
CA ASP A 105 0.00 -7.26 -8.41
C ASP A 105 -0.50 -5.84 -8.67
N VAL A 106 -0.05 -4.90 -7.83
CA VAL A 106 -0.49 -3.51 -7.87
C VAL A 106 0.58 -2.69 -8.57
N GLU A 107 0.26 -2.17 -9.75
CA GLU A 107 1.13 -1.25 -10.48
C GLU A 107 0.55 0.17 -10.49
N LEU A 108 1.33 1.12 -9.97
CA LEU A 108 1.01 2.53 -9.95
C LEU A 108 1.91 3.27 -10.94
N THR A 109 1.30 4.02 -11.84
CA THR A 109 2.02 4.84 -12.82
C THR A 109 1.92 6.32 -12.42
N PRO A 110 3.00 7.10 -12.53
CA PRO A 110 3.00 8.52 -12.14
C PRO A 110 1.83 9.35 -12.71
#